data_AF-A0A3B8W1B7-F1
#
_entry.id   AF-A0A3B8W1B7-F1
#
_cell.length_a   1.000
_cell.length_b   1.000
_cell.length_c   1.000
_cell.angle_alpha   90.00
_cell.angle_beta   90.00
_cell.angle_gamma   90.00
#
_symmetry.space_group_name_H-M   'P 1'
#
loop_
_entity.id
_entity.type
_entity.pdbx_description
1 polymer ?
#
loop_
_entity_poly.entity_id
_entity_poly.type
_entity_poly.pdbx_seq_one_letter_code
_entity_poly.pdbx_strand_id
1 'polypeptide(L)' 'KKLTGLLLGFRISKSAQTSNWEAPTLTEKQIQYAATDAWVCLEIFRRLRALR' A
#
# COMPACT_ATOMS: atom_id res chain seq x y z
N LYS A 1 -4.16 7.37 -0.21
CA LYS A 1 -4.76 7.64 -1.53
C LYS A 1 -4.21 8.90 -2.19
N LYS A 2 -4.25 10.07 -1.52
CA LYS A 2 -3.75 11.33 -2.13
C LYS A 2 -2.29 11.22 -2.58
N LEU A 3 -1.41 10.72 -1.70
CA LEU A 3 0.03 10.65 -2.01
C LEU A 3 0.38 9.63 -3.10
N THR A 4 -0.11 8.39 -3.00
CA THR A 4 0.08 7.37 -4.05
C THR A 4 -0.45 7.84 -5.41
N GLY A 5 -1.66 8.41 -5.45
CA GLY A 5 -2.22 8.92 -6.70
C GLY A 5 -1.43 10.10 -7.27
N LEU A 6 -0.97 11.01 -6.40
CA LEU A 6 -0.19 12.19 -6.80
C LEU A 6 1.21 11.83 -7.30
N LEU A 7 1.91 10.91 -6.63
CA LEU A 7 3.32 10.61 -6.90
C LEU A 7 3.51 9.42 -7.84
N LEU A 8 2.61 8.43 -7.81
CA LEU A 8 2.73 7.17 -8.56
C LEU A 8 1.64 7.00 -9.64
N GLY A 9 0.63 7.88 -9.71
CA GLY A 9 -0.35 7.88 -10.79
C GLY A 9 -1.47 6.84 -10.71
N PHE A 10 -1.52 6.02 -9.65
CA PHE A 10 -2.58 5.02 -9.45
C PHE A 10 -3.18 5.05 -8.04
N ARG A 11 -4.31 4.36 -7.86
CA ARG A 11 -5.01 4.23 -6.58
C ARG A 11 -4.99 2.78 -6.10
N ILE A 12 -4.75 2.58 -4.81
CA ILE A 12 -4.82 1.27 -4.17
C ILE A 12 -6.19 1.10 -3.49
N SER A 13 -6.74 -0.11 -3.55
CA SER A 13 -7.92 -0.49 -2.77
C SER A 13 -7.58 -0.59 -1.28
N LYS A 14 -8.47 -0.11 -0.41
CA LYS A 14 -8.33 -0.15 1.04
C LYS A 14 -9.27 -1.15 1.70
N SER A 15 -9.90 -2.01 0.91
CA SER A 15 -10.92 -2.95 1.40
C SER A 15 -10.41 -3.90 2.49
N ALA A 16 -9.11 -4.22 2.49
CA ALA A 16 -8.49 -5.06 3.53
C ALA A 16 -8.00 -4.26 4.75
N GLN A 17 -8.01 -2.92 4.72
CA GLN A 17 -7.48 -2.09 5.80
C GLN A 17 -8.19 -2.37 7.13
N THR A 18 -9.52 -2.50 7.10
CA THR A 18 -10.36 -2.76 8.27
C THR A 18 -10.83 -4.22 8.34
N SER A 19 -10.07 -5.15 7.77
CA SER A 19 -10.34 -6.59 7.91
C SER A 19 -9.85 -7.11 9.27
N ASN A 20 -10.24 -8.34 9.64
CA ASN A 20 -9.73 -8.97 10.86
C ASN A 20 -8.25 -9.39 10.69
N TRP A 21 -7.33 -8.56 11.17
CA TRP A 21 -5.88 -8.81 11.13
C TRP A 21 -5.38 -9.72 12.25
N GLU A 22 -6.22 -10.01 13.25
CA GLU A 22 -5.90 -10.91 14.36
C GLU A 22 -6.22 -12.38 14.02
N ALA A 23 -6.73 -12.63 12.82
CA ALA A 23 -7.02 -13.99 12.35
C ALA A 23 -5.74 -14.85 12.33
N PRO A 24 -5.79 -16.12 12.77
CA PRO A 24 -4.62 -17.02 12.78
C PRO A 24 -4.01 -17.23 11.38
N THR A 25 -4.85 -17.15 10.36
CA THR A 25 -4.47 -17.26 8.96
C THR A 25 -5.01 -16.06 8.20
N LEU A 26 -4.15 -15.36 7.48
CA LEU A 26 -4.54 -14.23 6.64
C LEU A 26 -5.09 -14.71 5.30
N THR A 27 -6.07 -13.97 4.79
CA THR A 27 -6.57 -14.17 3.44
C THR A 27 -5.58 -13.65 2.40
N GLU A 28 -5.62 -14.20 1.18
CA GLU A 28 -4.81 -13.70 0.05
C GLU A 28 -4.98 -12.20 -0.16
N LYS A 29 -6.20 -11.67 0.01
CA LYS A 29 -6.47 -10.22 -0.10
C LYS A 29 -5.72 -9.40 0.94
N GLN A 30 -5.59 -9.89 2.18
CA GLN A 30 -4.83 -9.21 3.23
C GLN A 30 -3.34 -9.25 2.94
N ILE A 31 -2.82 -10.39 2.50
CA ILE A 31 -1.41 -10.56 2.12
C ILE A 31 -1.05 -9.59 0.97
N GLN A 32 -1.85 -9.59 -0.10
CA GLN A 32 -1.65 -8.70 -1.25
C GLN A 32 -1.75 -7.22 -0.85
N TYR A 33 -2.71 -6.87 0.01
CA TYR A 33 -2.83 -5.50 0.52
C TYR A 33 -1.58 -5.07 1.29
N ALA A 34 -1.10 -5.90 2.23
CA ALA A 34 0.08 -5.60 3.04
C ALA A 34 1.35 -5.49 2.17
N ALA A 35 1.54 -6.41 1.23
CA ALA A 35 2.66 -6.37 0.28
C ALA A 35 2.62 -5.10 -0.59
N THR A 36 1.43 -4.74 -1.09
CA THR A 36 1.24 -3.53 -1.90
C THR A 36 1.53 -2.27 -1.10
N ASP A 37 1.10 -2.20 0.16
CA ASP A 37 1.31 -1.03 1.03
C ASP A 37 2.81 -0.83 1.34
N ALA A 38 3.54 -1.91 1.60
CA ALA A 38 4.99 -1.88 1.80
C ALA A 38 5.75 -1.42 0.54
N TRP A 39 5.40 -1.97 -0.62
CA TRP A 39 6.00 -1.59 -1.90
C TRP A 39 5.73 -0.11 -2.25
N VAL A 40 4.50 0.36 -2.07
CA VAL A 40 4.16 1.76 -2.34
C VAL A 40 4.89 2.73 -1.42
N CYS A 41 5.09 2.39 -0.15
CA CYS A 41 5.89 3.21 0.76
C CYS A 41 7.32 3.40 0.24
N LEU A 42 7.95 2.33 -0.26
CA LEU A 42 9.29 2.39 -0.84
C LEU A 42 9.33 3.25 -2.12
N GLU A 43 8.37 3.07 -3.02
CA GLU A 43 8.31 3.86 -4.26
C GLU A 43 8.06 5.34 -4.01
N ILE A 44 7.20 5.68 -3.04
CA ILE A 44 7.00 7.07 -2.60
C ILE A 44 8.33 7.66 -2.10
N PHE A 45 9.06 6.94 -1.25
CA PHE A 45 10.35 7.39 -0.74
C PHE A 45 11.36 7.62 -1.87
N ARG A 46 11.47 6.68 -2.82
CA ARG A 46 12.34 6.81 -4.01
C ARG A 46 11.98 8.04 -4.83
N ARG A 47 10.68 8.26 -5.08
CA ARG A 47 10.20 9.41 -5.85
C ARG A 47 10.51 10.73 -5.15
N LEU A 48 10.29 10.82 -3.84
CA LEU A 48 10.62 12.00 -3.04
C LEU A 48 12.13 12.27 -3.01
N ARG A 49 12.95 11.22 -2.90
CA ARG A 49 14.42 11.37 -2.97
C ARG A 49 14.92 11.86 -4.31
N ALA A 50 14.28 11.47 -5.40
CA ALA A 50 14.64 11.92 -6.75
C ALA A 50 14.22 13.38 -7.06
N LEU A 51 13.33 13.97 -6.25
CA LEU A 51 12.91 15.37 -6.35
C LEU A 51 13.78 16.32 -5.52
N ARG A 52 14.73 15.77 -4.76
CA ARG A 52 15.69 16.53 -3.96
C ARG A 52 16.92 16.84 -4.80
#